data_AF-A0A1Y1N303-F1
#
_entry.id   AF-A0A1Y1N303-F1
#
_cell.length_a   1.000
_cell.length_b   1.000
_cell.length_c   1.000
_cell.angle_alpha   90.00
_cell.angle_beta   90.00
_cell.angle_gamma   90.00
#
_symmetry.space_group_name_H-M   'P 1'
#
loop_
_entity.id
_entity.type
_entity.pdbx_description
1 polymer ?
#
loop_
_entity_poly.entity_id
_entity_poly.type
_entity_poly.pdbx_seq_one_letter_code
_entity_poly.pdbx_strand_id
1 'polypeptide(L)'
;MFNRVSVRLLRQVRNASLKTEIGVIGVPFENGQRKVGVGNAPKFLRDAGLIKSLQKIHDKIDVKDYGDIVYSIDHDISNSVPNMLMYEHMVACTKVLSKQVTRVLNDGRICLTLGGDHSIGTFARVSEL
;
A
#
# COMPACT_ATOMS: atom_id res chain seq x y z
N MET A 1 -5.86 -45.38 22.46
CA MET A 1 -5.15 -44.79 21.31
C MET A 1 -6.02 -43.64 20.80
N PHE A 2 -5.48 -42.49 20.37
CA PHE A 2 -6.19 -41.23 20.03
C PHE A 2 -6.55 -40.27 21.19
N ASN A 3 -5.55 -39.63 21.81
CA ASN A 3 -5.77 -38.26 22.31
C ASN A 3 -4.50 -37.41 22.54
N ARG A 4 -3.41 -37.69 21.81
CA ARG A 4 -2.13 -36.96 21.99
C ARG A 4 -1.67 -36.15 20.78
N VAL A 5 -2.42 -36.18 19.67
CA VAL A 5 -2.03 -35.50 18.42
C VAL A 5 -2.54 -34.05 18.35
N SER A 6 -3.72 -33.73 18.91
CA SER A 6 -4.31 -32.39 18.77
C SER A 6 -3.61 -31.28 19.55
N VAL A 7 -2.97 -31.56 20.68
CA VAL A 7 -2.37 -30.49 21.52
C VAL A 7 -1.07 -29.94 20.90
N ARG A 8 -0.31 -30.78 20.18
CA ARG A 8 0.90 -30.33 19.44
C ARG A 8 0.53 -29.47 18.23
N LEU A 9 -0.52 -29.86 17.49
CA LEU A 9 -1.03 -29.10 16.35
C LEU A 9 -1.66 -27.78 16.80
N LEU A 10 -2.47 -27.78 17.85
CA LEU A 10 -3.05 -26.56 18.42
C LEU A 10 -1.99 -25.60 18.98
N ARG A 11 -0.87 -26.10 19.50
CA ARG A 11 0.25 -25.25 19.94
C ARG A 11 1.08 -24.72 18.76
N GLN A 12 1.22 -25.45 17.65
CA GLN A 12 1.81 -24.94 16.41
C GLN A 12 0.92 -23.89 15.73
N VAL A 13 -0.40 -24.05 15.80
CA VAL A 13 -1.38 -23.11 15.22
C VAL A 13 -1.56 -21.87 16.11
N ARG A 14 -1.39 -21.97 17.44
CA ARG A 14 -1.46 -20.83 18.37
C ARG A 14 -0.16 -20.02 18.50
N ASN A 15 0.98 -20.61 18.13
CA ASN A 15 2.33 -20.01 18.21
C ASN A 15 3.10 -19.98 16.89
N ALA A 16 2.45 -20.16 15.72
CA ALA A 16 2.97 -19.59 14.50
C ALA A 16 2.92 -18.07 14.69
N SER A 17 4.01 -17.55 15.23
CA SER A 17 4.27 -16.14 15.46
C SER A 17 4.22 -15.42 14.12
N LEU A 18 3.03 -15.04 13.65
CA LEU A 18 2.86 -14.35 12.38
C LEU A 18 3.49 -12.97 12.54
N LYS A 19 4.77 -12.89 12.20
CA LYS A 19 5.46 -11.64 11.96
C LYS A 19 4.65 -10.91 10.89
N THR A 20 4.06 -9.78 11.26
CA THR A 20 3.24 -9.00 10.32
C THR A 20 4.18 -8.07 9.57
N GLU A 21 4.50 -8.41 8.34
CA GLU A 21 5.37 -7.58 7.51
C GLU A 21 4.53 -6.63 6.67
N ILE A 22 4.71 -5.33 6.88
CA ILE A 22 3.95 -4.28 6.20
C ILE A 22 4.91 -3.54 5.28
N GLY A 23 4.53 -3.37 4.02
CA GLY A 23 5.19 -2.49 3.07
C GLY A 23 4.37 -1.21 2.90
N VAL A 24 4.98 -0.07 3.14
CA VAL A 24 4.32 1.24 3.01
C VAL A 24 4.75 1.87 1.69
N ILE A 25 3.78 2.29 0.86
CA ILE A 25 4.02 3.04 -0.37
C ILE A 25 3.29 4.37 -0.25
N GLY A 26 3.95 5.50 -0.50
CA GLY A 26 3.27 6.78 -0.63
C GLY A 26 2.87 7.08 -2.07
N VAL A 27 1.71 7.70 -2.22
CA VAL A 27 1.10 8.01 -3.52
C VAL A 27 0.73 9.50 -3.54
N PRO A 28 1.69 10.38 -3.84
CA PRO A 28 1.49 11.84 -3.82
C PRO A 28 0.75 12.30 -5.08
N PHE A 29 -0.53 11.96 -5.17
CA PHE A 29 -1.39 12.33 -6.30
C PHE A 29 -2.43 13.35 -5.84
N GLU A 30 -2.64 14.38 -6.66
CA GLU A 30 -3.63 15.43 -6.40
C GLU A 30 -4.44 15.82 -7.65
N ASN A 31 -4.13 15.22 -8.80
CA ASN A 31 -4.74 15.57 -10.09
C ASN A 31 -6.14 14.95 -10.28
N GLY A 32 -6.63 14.17 -9.33
CA GLY A 32 -8.01 13.65 -9.30
C GLY A 32 -9.05 14.66 -8.81
N GLN A 33 -8.62 15.80 -8.25
CA GLN A 33 -9.53 16.83 -7.72
C GLN A 33 -9.00 18.26 -7.94
N ARG A 34 -9.86 19.26 -7.66
CA ARG A 34 -9.49 20.68 -7.77
C ARG A 34 -8.75 21.25 -6.55
N LYS A 35 -8.65 20.51 -5.44
CA LYS A 35 -7.97 20.97 -4.22
C LYS A 35 -6.49 20.58 -4.25
N VAL A 36 -5.64 21.58 -4.20
CA VAL A 36 -4.19 21.44 -4.05
C VAL A 36 -3.79 21.07 -2.62
N GLY A 37 -2.67 20.36 -2.49
CA GLY A 37 -2.04 20.03 -1.20
C GLY A 37 -2.30 18.62 -0.72
N VAL A 38 -3.15 17.86 -1.42
CA VAL A 38 -3.45 16.47 -1.06
C VAL A 38 -2.31 15.52 -1.45
N GLY A 39 -1.48 15.90 -2.42
CA GLY A 39 -0.24 15.20 -2.74
C GLY A 39 0.77 15.19 -1.57
N ASN A 40 0.63 16.08 -0.58
CA ASN A 40 1.50 16.12 0.60
C ASN A 40 1.11 15.12 1.69
N ALA A 41 -0.04 14.45 1.59
CA ALA A 41 -0.53 13.52 2.60
C ALA A 41 0.47 12.39 2.95
N PRO A 42 1.15 11.72 2.00
CA PRO A 42 2.13 10.69 2.33
C PRO A 42 3.29 11.23 3.17
N LYS A 43 3.79 12.43 2.84
CA LYS A 43 4.85 13.08 3.61
C LYS A 43 4.37 13.45 5.01
N PHE A 44 3.19 14.08 5.11
CA PHE A 44 2.62 14.50 6.39
C PHE A 44 2.38 13.32 7.35
N LEU A 45 1.86 12.20 6.84
CA LEU A 45 1.63 11.00 7.64
C LEU A 45 2.94 10.37 8.14
N ARG A 46 4.00 10.38 7.32
CA ARG A 46 5.33 9.93 7.75
C ARG A 46 5.91 10.83 8.83
N ASP A 47 5.84 12.15 8.63
CA ASP A 47 6.34 13.14 9.59
C ASP A 47 5.56 13.09 10.92
N ALA A 48 4.26 12.79 10.86
CA ALA A 48 3.43 12.55 12.04
C ALA A 48 3.78 11.24 12.78
N GLY A 49 4.71 10.44 12.25
CA GLY A 49 5.23 9.25 12.89
C GLY A 49 4.42 7.98 12.64
N LEU A 50 3.62 7.91 11.57
CA LEU A 50 2.81 6.73 11.25
C LEU A 50 3.60 5.42 11.29
N ILE A 51 4.80 5.39 10.71
CA ILE A 51 5.67 4.19 10.68
C ILE A 51 6.03 3.75 12.11
N LYS A 52 6.43 4.70 12.95
CA LYS A 52 6.76 4.43 14.36
C LYS A 52 5.52 3.96 15.13
N SER A 53 4.36 4.53 14.85
CA SER A 53 3.10 4.14 15.47
C SER A 53 2.71 2.71 15.10
N LEU A 54 2.86 2.32 13.82
CA LEU A 54 2.60 0.94 13.37
C LEU A 54 3.53 -0.07 14.05
N GLN A 55 4.83 0.25 14.16
CA GLN A 55 5.81 -0.61 14.84
C GLN A 55 5.52 -0.77 16.34
N LYS A 56 4.85 0.22 16.98
CA LYS A 56 4.50 0.18 18.41
C LYS A 56 3.24 -0.63 18.73
N ILE A 57 2.43 -0.99 17.73
CA ILE A 57 1.18 -1.75 17.98
C ILE A 57 1.52 -3.14 18.52
N HIS A 58 2.57 -3.77 18.01
CA HIS A 58 3.02 -5.09 18.45
C HIS A 58 4.48 -5.32 18.08
N ASP A 59 5.26 -5.96 18.97
CA ASP A 59 6.69 -6.26 18.81
C ASP A 59 7.06 -7.16 17.60
N LYS A 60 6.07 -7.63 16.84
CA LYS A 60 6.21 -8.56 15.72
C LYS A 60 5.85 -7.94 14.38
N ILE A 61 5.58 -6.63 14.38
CA ILE A 61 5.29 -5.87 13.15
C ILE A 61 6.62 -5.37 12.58
N ASP A 62 6.90 -5.75 11.34
CA ASP A 62 8.05 -5.25 10.58
C ASP A 62 7.57 -4.36 9.45
N VAL A 63 7.82 -3.06 9.58
CA VAL A 63 7.40 -2.06 8.60
C VAL A 63 8.58 -1.68 7.71
N LYS A 64 8.41 -1.83 6.40
CA LYS A 64 9.36 -1.38 5.38
C LYS A 64 8.71 -0.27 4.55
N ASP A 65 9.35 0.89 4.48
CA ASP A 65 8.91 1.98 3.62
C ASP A 65 9.55 1.84 2.24
N TYR A 66 8.73 1.85 1.20
CA TYR A 66 9.15 1.78 -0.20
C TYR A 66 9.27 3.18 -0.84
N GLY A 67 9.00 4.23 -0.07
CA GLY A 67 9.04 5.61 -0.51
C GLY A 67 7.79 6.02 -1.27
N ASP A 68 7.90 7.13 -1.99
CA ASP A 68 6.82 7.68 -2.78
C ASP A 68 6.94 7.26 -4.24
N ILE A 69 5.79 7.00 -4.88
CA ILE A 69 5.79 6.77 -6.31
C ILE A 69 6.08 8.08 -7.04
N VAL A 70 6.89 7.98 -8.09
CA VAL A 70 7.13 9.05 -9.05
C VAL A 70 6.72 8.50 -10.40
N TYR A 71 5.85 9.23 -11.09
CA TYR A 71 5.38 8.86 -12.42
C TYR A 71 5.60 10.02 -13.38
N SER A 72 5.67 9.68 -14.66
CA SER A 72 5.80 10.63 -15.76
C SER A 72 4.67 10.31 -16.75
N ILE A 73 4.07 11.35 -17.31
CA ILE A 73 3.06 11.18 -18.35
C ILE A 73 3.79 10.73 -19.62
N ASP A 74 3.24 9.73 -20.26
CA ASP A 74 3.65 9.35 -21.60
C ASP A 74 2.75 10.13 -22.59
N HIS A 75 3.33 11.08 -23.31
CA HIS A 75 2.59 11.95 -24.23
C HIS A 75 1.99 11.20 -25.43
N ASP A 76 2.40 9.95 -25.67
CA ASP A 76 1.82 9.09 -26.69
C ASP A 76 0.43 8.54 -26.29
N ILE A 77 0.00 8.72 -25.04
CA ILE A 77 -1.36 8.41 -24.57
C ILE A 77 -2.31 9.51 -25.06
N SER A 78 -2.58 9.57 -26.36
CA SER A 78 -3.43 10.61 -26.98
C SER A 78 -4.95 10.41 -26.76
N ASN A 79 -5.35 9.46 -25.93
CA ASN A 79 -6.76 9.14 -25.74
C ASN A 79 -7.37 9.95 -24.60
N SER A 80 -7.65 11.23 -24.88
CA SER A 80 -8.53 12.04 -24.02
C SER A 80 -9.89 11.35 -23.91
N VAL A 81 -10.18 10.76 -22.75
CA VAL A 81 -11.51 10.20 -22.45
C VAL A 81 -12.46 11.35 -22.10
N PRO A 82 -13.59 11.52 -22.82
CA PRO A 82 -14.56 12.57 -22.50
C PRO A 82 -15.01 12.46 -21.04
N ASN A 83 -15.09 13.60 -20.34
CA ASN A 83 -15.51 13.71 -18.94
C ASN A 83 -14.56 13.14 -17.87
N MET A 84 -13.33 12.77 -18.22
CA MET A 84 -12.32 12.35 -17.22
C MET A 84 -11.21 13.39 -17.10
N LEU A 85 -11.20 14.12 -15.98
CA LEU A 85 -10.14 15.08 -15.68
C LEU A 85 -8.80 14.35 -15.57
N MET A 86 -7.77 14.88 -16.26
CA MET A 86 -6.37 14.45 -16.13
C MET A 86 -6.17 12.93 -16.27
N TYR A 87 -6.90 12.30 -17.20
CA TYR A 87 -6.88 10.85 -17.47
C TYR A 87 -5.46 10.28 -17.61
N GLU A 88 -4.61 10.97 -18.36
CA GLU A 88 -3.22 10.59 -18.60
C GLU A 88 -2.40 10.46 -17.31
N HIS A 89 -2.62 11.35 -16.34
CA HIS A 89 -1.96 11.29 -15.04
C HIS A 89 -2.46 10.09 -14.21
N MET A 90 -3.76 9.82 -14.25
CA MET A 90 -4.36 8.68 -13.53
C MET A 90 -3.83 7.35 -14.07
N VAL A 91 -3.75 7.19 -15.40
CA VAL A 91 -3.19 5.99 -16.05
C VAL A 91 -1.72 5.81 -15.71
N ALA A 92 -0.91 6.88 -15.84
CA ALA A 92 0.52 6.82 -15.54
C ALA A 92 0.79 6.49 -14.07
N CYS A 93 0.08 7.15 -13.15
CA CYS A 93 0.15 6.90 -11.71
C CYS A 93 -0.23 5.44 -11.38
N THR A 94 -1.36 4.96 -11.88
CA THR A 94 -1.84 3.59 -11.63
C THR A 94 -0.88 2.53 -12.15
N LYS A 95 -0.27 2.76 -13.33
CA LYS A 95 0.73 1.86 -13.91
C LYS A 95 1.98 1.73 -13.03
N VAL A 96 2.48 2.84 -12.49
CA VAL A 96 3.62 2.82 -11.56
C VAL A 96 3.25 2.22 -10.21
N LEU A 97 2.09 2.59 -9.67
CA LEU A 97 1.58 2.07 -8.41
C LEU A 97 1.44 0.55 -8.46
N SER A 98 0.84 0.01 -9.52
CA SER A 98 0.69 -1.44 -9.72
C SER A 98 2.03 -2.17 -9.63
N LYS A 99 3.08 -1.65 -10.28
CA LYS A 99 4.43 -2.24 -10.22
C LYS A 99 5.00 -2.24 -8.79
N GLN A 100 4.83 -1.14 -8.05
CA GLN A 100 5.32 -1.05 -6.68
C GLN A 100 4.52 -1.97 -5.75
N VAL A 101 3.20 -2.04 -5.88
CA VAL A 101 2.36 -2.98 -5.12
C VAL A 101 2.79 -4.42 -5.40
N THR A 102 2.99 -4.80 -6.66
CA THR A 102 3.51 -6.14 -7.00
C THR A 102 4.86 -6.42 -6.33
N ARG A 103 5.76 -5.43 -6.25
CA ARG A 103 7.03 -5.57 -5.54
C ARG A 103 6.83 -5.83 -4.04
N VAL A 104 5.93 -5.09 -3.39
CA VAL A 104 5.62 -5.29 -1.97
C VAL A 104 5.04 -6.68 -1.71
N LEU A 105 4.11 -7.12 -2.56
CA LEU A 105 3.50 -8.46 -2.46
C LEU A 105 4.52 -9.57 -2.69
N ASN A 106 5.43 -9.41 -3.66
CA ASN A 106 6.52 -10.37 -3.92
C ASN A 106 7.53 -10.44 -2.76
N ASP A 107 7.69 -9.35 -2.00
CA ASP A 107 8.47 -9.33 -0.76
C ASP A 107 7.74 -10.02 0.41
N GLY A 108 6.55 -10.59 0.19
CA GLY A 108 5.75 -11.30 1.21
C GLY A 108 5.03 -10.36 2.19
N ARG A 109 4.92 -9.07 1.86
CA ARG A 109 4.42 -8.04 2.77
C ARG A 109 3.01 -7.60 2.43
N ILE A 110 2.26 -7.24 3.47
CA ILE A 110 0.98 -6.54 3.34
C ILE A 110 1.26 -5.13 2.80
N CYS A 111 0.62 -4.77 1.70
CA CYS A 111 0.80 -3.45 1.09
C CYS A 111 -0.15 -2.42 1.71
N LEU A 112 0.42 -1.39 2.35
CA LEU A 112 -0.27 -0.21 2.84
C LEU A 112 0.06 0.99 1.94
N THR A 113 -0.94 1.52 1.23
CA THR A 113 -0.79 2.72 0.41
C THR A 113 -1.18 3.97 1.22
N LEU A 114 -0.29 4.95 1.29
CA LEU A 114 -0.56 6.27 1.81
C LEU A 114 -0.95 7.14 0.62
N GLY A 115 -2.25 7.34 0.44
CA GLY A 115 -2.77 8.05 -0.73
C GLY A 115 -2.59 9.57 -0.67
N GLY A 116 -2.94 10.17 -1.80
CA GLY A 116 -3.54 11.49 -1.95
C GLY A 116 -4.86 11.33 -2.74
N ASP A 117 -5.89 12.06 -2.30
CA ASP A 117 -7.29 12.10 -2.73
C ASP A 117 -8.02 10.74 -2.75
N HIS A 118 -9.36 10.77 -2.65
CA HIS A 118 -10.13 9.53 -2.48
C HIS A 118 -10.08 8.61 -3.73
N SER A 119 -9.59 9.09 -4.88
CA SER A 119 -9.46 8.28 -6.10
C SER A 119 -8.41 7.17 -6.00
N ILE A 120 -7.42 7.29 -5.11
CA ILE A 120 -6.36 6.29 -4.89
C ILE A 120 -6.66 5.32 -3.74
N GLY A 121 -7.66 5.64 -2.91
CA GLY A 121 -8.06 4.81 -1.77
C GLY A 121 -8.53 3.40 -2.13
N THR A 122 -8.73 3.09 -3.41
CA THR A 122 -9.27 1.79 -3.87
C THR A 122 -8.19 0.72 -4.13
N PHE A 123 -6.90 1.04 -4.19
CA PHE A 123 -5.85 0.08 -4.58
C PHE A 123 -5.15 -0.67 -3.43
N ALA A 124 -5.85 -0.93 -2.32
CA ALA A 124 -5.40 -1.92 -1.34
C ALA A 124 -5.76 -3.33 -1.86
N ARG A 125 -4.85 -3.98 -2.58
CA ARG A 125 -4.99 -5.42 -2.86
C ARG A 125 -4.82 -6.16 -1.53
N VAL A 126 -5.93 -6.44 -0.87
CA VAL A 126 -6.01 -7.51 0.13
C VAL A 126 -5.90 -8.80 -0.68
N SER A 127 -4.69 -9.35 -0.79
CA SER A 127 -4.54 -10.73 -1.24
C SER A 127 -5.15 -11.61 -0.15
N GLU A 128 -6.37 -12.09 -0.40
CA GLU A 128 -6.94 -13.22 0.33
C GLU A 128 -6.02 -14.44 0.18
N LEU A 129 -6.00 -15.22 1.26
CA LEU A 129 -5.23 -16.44 1.50
C LEU A 129 -5.41 -17.49 0.40
#